data_AF-A0A356WZ68-F1
#
_entry.id   AF-A0A356WZ68-F1
#
_cell.length_a   1.000
_cell.length_b   1.000
_cell.length_c   1.000
_cell.angle_alpha   90.00
_cell.angle_beta   90.00
_cell.angle_gamma   90.00
#
_symmetry.space_group_name_H-M   'P 1'
#
loop_
_entity.id
_entity.type
_entity.pdbx_description
1 polymer ?
#
loop_
_entity_poly.entity_id
_entity_poly.type
_entity_poly.pdbx_seq_one_letter_code
_entity_poly.pdbx_strand_id
1 'polypeptide(L)'
;MLQKILYNFDIALEAIQRNKLRAFLTSLGIIFGVSSVIAMLAIGTGAQQEVLQQMELLGTNNVIVQPVIEQVEGNLNDQSDQGNQNEYSPGLTLKDLESIKELVPEVEKVSPEIMYETSFIRNARMRSGKLVGVNGDYFDITNFNIVEGSNFSNIQLDNADPVAVIGYDVKTRFF
;
A
#
# COMPACT_ATOMS: atom_id res chain seq x y z
N MET A 1 4.62 -15.02 60.62
CA MET A 1 4.21 -15.48 59.27
C MET A 1 5.34 -15.31 58.26
N LEU A 2 5.93 -14.11 58.17
CA LEU A 2 7.01 -13.76 57.24
C LEU A 2 8.30 -14.61 57.40
N GLN A 3 8.69 -14.92 58.65
CA GLN A 3 9.84 -15.82 58.92
C GLN A 3 9.63 -17.26 58.42
N LYS A 4 8.39 -17.77 58.42
CA LYS A 4 8.10 -19.11 57.89
C LYS A 4 8.23 -19.16 56.37
N ILE A 5 7.84 -18.07 55.68
CA ILE A 5 7.97 -17.96 54.23
C ILE A 5 9.44 -17.88 53.82
N LEU A 6 10.24 -17.07 54.52
CA LEU A 6 11.69 -16.96 54.28
C LEU A 6 12.40 -18.30 54.50
N TYR A 7 12.09 -19.01 55.59
CA TYR A 7 12.67 -20.32 55.87
C TYR A 7 12.30 -21.37 54.80
N ASN A 8 11.04 -21.39 54.34
CA ASN A 8 10.62 -22.28 53.26
C ASN A 8 11.30 -21.94 51.92
N PHE A 9 11.59 -20.66 51.68
CA PHE A 9 12.30 -20.21 50.47
C PHE A 9 13.76 -20.66 50.48
N ASP A 10 14.45 -20.56 51.62
CA ASP A 10 15.82 -21.07 51.80
C ASP A 10 15.90 -22.58 51.56
N ILE A 11 14.94 -23.35 52.11
CA ILE A 11 14.86 -24.80 51.87
C ILE A 11 14.64 -25.11 50.39
N ALA A 12 13.78 -24.36 49.71
CA ALA A 12 13.52 -24.54 48.27
C ALA A 12 14.77 -24.24 47.42
N LEU A 13 15.53 -23.19 47.80
CA LEU A 13 16.79 -22.82 47.13
C LEU A 13 17.87 -23.89 47.32
N GLU A 14 18.00 -24.44 48.53
CA GLU A 14 18.93 -25.54 48.80
C GLU A 14 18.54 -26.80 48.00
N ALA A 15 17.24 -27.10 47.90
CA ALA A 15 16.73 -28.22 47.12
C ALA A 15 17.02 -28.09 45.61
N ILE A 16 16.91 -26.87 45.06
CA ILE A 16 17.29 -26.56 43.66
C ILE A 16 18.80 -26.71 43.47
N GLN A 17 19.62 -26.22 44.41
CA GLN A 17 21.07 -26.36 44.34
C GLN A 17 21.55 -27.81 44.44
N ARG A 18 20.82 -28.68 45.15
CA ARG A 18 21.13 -30.13 45.18
C ARG A 18 20.78 -30.84 43.88
N ASN A 19 19.74 -30.40 43.16
CA ASN A 19 19.26 -31.02 41.92
C ASN A 19 19.40 -30.10 40.69
N LYS A 20 20.59 -29.51 40.51
CA LYS A 20 20.85 -28.47 39.49
C LYS A 20 20.42 -28.87 38.08
N LEU A 21 20.74 -30.10 37.66
CA LEU A 21 20.45 -30.58 36.31
C LEU A 21 18.94 -30.69 36.07
N ARG A 22 18.20 -31.27 37.02
CA ARG A 22 16.74 -31.41 36.92
C ARG A 22 16.07 -30.04 36.90
N ALA A 23 16.41 -29.17 37.85
CA ALA A 23 15.84 -27.83 37.93
C ALA A 23 16.14 -26.98 36.68
N PHE A 24 17.35 -27.12 36.12
CA PHE A 24 17.72 -26.47 34.87
C PHE A 24 16.88 -26.96 33.68
N LEU A 25 16.79 -28.28 33.47
CA LEU A 25 16.03 -28.85 32.34
C LEU A 25 14.53 -28.55 32.43
N THR A 26 13.93 -28.59 33.63
CA THR A 26 12.51 -28.23 33.80
C THR A 26 12.26 -26.75 33.52
N SER A 27 13.15 -25.87 33.98
CA SER A 27 13.02 -24.43 33.74
C SER A 27 13.22 -24.11 32.26
N LEU A 28 14.18 -24.77 31.61
CA LEU A 28 14.44 -24.64 30.18
C LEU A 28 13.21 -25.02 29.35
N GLY A 29 12.52 -26.11 29.72
CA GLY A 29 11.28 -26.52 29.06
C GLY A 29 10.18 -25.46 29.15
N ILE A 30 10.00 -24.84 30.33
CA ILE A 30 9.03 -23.76 30.52
C ILE A 30 9.43 -22.52 29.69
N ILE A 31 10.72 -22.15 29.70
CA ILE A 31 11.22 -20.99 28.95
C ILE A 31 10.95 -21.17 27.46
N PHE A 32 11.32 -22.32 26.87
CA PHE A 32 11.06 -22.57 25.45
C PHE A 32 9.56 -22.69 25.15
N GLY A 33 8.77 -23.31 26.03
CA GLY A 33 7.32 -23.45 25.85
C GLY A 33 6.60 -22.11 25.84
N VAL A 34 6.92 -21.21 26.77
CA VAL A 34 6.30 -19.87 26.80
C VAL A 34 6.85 -18.99 25.67
N SER A 35 8.16 -19.06 25.39
CA SER A 35 8.79 -18.25 24.34
C SER A 35 8.25 -18.58 22.96
N SER A 36 8.00 -19.86 22.63
CA SER A 36 7.45 -20.24 21.32
C SER A 36 6.03 -19.70 21.12
N VAL A 37 5.19 -19.74 22.15
CA VAL A 37 3.82 -19.20 22.11
C VAL A 37 3.85 -17.68 21.94
N ILE A 38 4.69 -16.97 22.70
CA ILE A 38 4.84 -15.51 22.57
C ILE A 38 5.33 -15.14 21.17
N ALA A 39 6.36 -15.84 20.66
CA ALA A 39 6.91 -15.58 19.34
C ALA A 39 5.87 -15.81 18.23
N MET A 40 5.13 -16.92 18.29
CA MET A 40 4.06 -17.21 17.32
C MET A 40 2.97 -16.14 17.33
N LEU A 41 2.54 -15.70 18.52
CA LEU A 41 1.54 -14.63 18.64
C LEU A 41 2.05 -13.32 18.07
N ALA A 42 3.28 -12.91 18.41
CA ALA A 42 3.87 -11.67 17.92
C ALA A 42 4.05 -11.67 16.39
N ILE A 43 4.45 -12.80 15.81
CA ILE A 43 4.55 -12.96 14.34
C ILE A 43 3.15 -12.86 13.71
N GLY A 44 2.17 -13.55 14.27
CA GLY A 44 0.79 -13.55 13.74
C GLY A 44 0.16 -12.15 13.76
N THR A 45 0.24 -11.46 14.90
CA THR A 45 -0.32 -10.11 15.03
C THR A 45 0.46 -9.08 14.21
N GLY A 46 1.79 -9.19 14.15
CA GLY A 46 2.63 -8.32 13.34
C GLY A 46 2.34 -8.45 11.84
N ALA A 47 2.25 -9.69 11.34
CA ALA A 47 1.91 -9.95 9.95
C ALA A 47 0.51 -9.44 9.59
N GLN A 48 -0.47 -9.66 10.47
CA GLN A 48 -1.82 -9.12 10.27
C GLN A 48 -1.81 -7.59 10.19
N GLN A 49 -1.08 -6.92 11.07
CA GLN A 49 -0.98 -5.46 11.08
C GLN A 49 -0.28 -4.92 9.84
N GLU A 50 0.77 -5.59 9.37
CA GLU A 50 1.47 -5.22 8.13
C GLU A 50 0.55 -5.34 6.91
N VAL A 51 -0.20 -6.43 6.80
CA VAL A 51 -1.18 -6.61 5.72
C VAL A 51 -2.26 -5.52 5.78
N LEU A 52 -2.76 -5.20 6.97
CA LEU A 52 -3.73 -4.11 7.14
C LEU A 52 -3.15 -2.75 6.71
N GLN A 53 -1.91 -2.42 7.09
CA GLN A 53 -1.26 -1.20 6.62
C GLN A 53 -1.07 -1.15 5.12
N GLN A 54 -0.69 -2.27 4.49
CA GLN A 54 -0.59 -2.35 3.03
C GLN A 54 -1.95 -2.14 2.35
N MET A 55 -3.03 -2.65 2.94
CA MET A 55 -4.39 -2.43 2.44
C MET A 55 -4.88 -0.98 2.68
N GLU A 56 -4.51 -0.36 3.79
CA GLU A 56 -4.79 1.06 4.07
C GLU A 56 -4.10 1.98 3.06
N LEU A 57 -2.86 1.65 2.65
CA LEU A 57 -2.12 2.39 1.62
C LEU A 57 -2.76 2.32 0.23
N LEU A 58 -3.54 1.27 -0.05
CA LEU A 58 -4.33 1.18 -1.29
C LEU A 58 -5.61 2.03 -1.23
N GLY A 59 -5.95 2.55 -0.05
CA GLY A 59 -7.20 3.25 0.23
C GLY A 59 -8.37 2.26 0.25
N THR A 60 -8.77 1.86 1.46
CA THR A 60 -9.78 0.79 1.67
C THR A 60 -11.19 1.16 1.15
N ASN A 61 -11.41 2.42 0.80
CA ASN A 61 -12.69 2.95 0.30
C ASN A 61 -12.64 3.40 -1.18
N ASN A 62 -11.65 2.93 -1.95
CA ASN A 62 -11.47 3.35 -3.34
C ASN A 62 -12.08 2.35 -4.32
N VAL A 63 -12.87 2.85 -5.26
CA VAL A 63 -13.39 2.06 -6.39
C VAL A 63 -12.65 2.49 -7.66
N ILE A 64 -11.85 1.57 -8.21
CA ILE A 64 -11.10 1.80 -9.45
C ILE A 64 -11.95 1.32 -10.62
N VAL A 65 -12.32 2.24 -11.49
CA VAL A 65 -13.07 1.93 -12.72
C VAL A 65 -12.09 1.96 -13.89
N GLN A 66 -11.90 0.81 -14.54
CA GLN A 66 -11.04 0.66 -15.70
C GLN A 66 -11.85 0.18 -16.90
N PRO A 67 -11.55 0.67 -18.11
CA PRO A 67 -12.18 0.15 -19.31
C PRO A 67 -11.67 -1.27 -19.55
N VAL A 68 -12.58 -2.20 -19.83
CA VAL A 68 -12.19 -3.55 -20.24
C VAL A 68 -11.68 -3.47 -21.66
N ILE A 69 -10.37 -3.62 -21.84
CA ILE A 69 -9.77 -3.81 -23.15
C ILE A 69 -9.85 -5.31 -23.42
N GLU A 70 -10.80 -5.76 -24.24
CA GLU A 70 -10.83 -7.14 -24.70
C GLU A 70 -9.55 -7.41 -25.51
N GLN A 71 -8.66 -8.22 -24.95
CA GLN A 71 -7.48 -8.69 -25.67
C GLN A 71 -7.94 -9.74 -26.67
N VAL A 72 -8.16 -9.32 -27.92
CA VAL A 72 -8.44 -10.25 -29.01
C VAL A 72 -7.13 -10.94 -29.41
N GLU A 73 -6.95 -12.20 -29.01
CA GLU A 73 -5.90 -13.07 -29.54
C GLU A 73 -6.27 -13.49 -30.97
N GLY A 74 -5.69 -12.80 -31.97
CA GLY A 74 -5.82 -13.14 -33.38
C GLY A 74 -4.50 -13.64 -33.97
N ASN A 75 -4.56 -14.69 -34.81
CA ASN A 75 -3.41 -15.15 -35.59
C ASN A 75 -2.98 -14.07 -36.60
N LEU A 76 -1.66 -13.90 -36.79
CA LEU A 76 -1.01 -12.90 -37.65
C LEU A 76 -1.47 -12.86 -39.13
N ASN A 77 -2.33 -13.79 -39.57
CA ASN A 77 -2.79 -13.94 -40.95
C ASN A 77 -4.20 -13.38 -41.23
N ASP A 78 -4.97 -12.96 -40.23
CA ASP A 78 -6.30 -12.33 -40.42
C ASP A 78 -6.19 -10.79 -40.45
N GLN A 79 -5.38 -10.26 -41.37
CA GLN A 79 -5.25 -8.81 -41.60
C GLN A 79 -6.38 -8.20 -42.45
N SER A 80 -7.42 -8.94 -42.81
CA SER A 80 -8.48 -8.45 -43.70
C SER A 80 -9.84 -8.14 -43.06
N ASP A 81 -10.01 -8.34 -41.74
CA ASP A 81 -11.29 -8.04 -41.06
C ASP A 81 -11.15 -7.33 -39.69
N GLN A 82 -10.01 -6.70 -39.41
CA GLN A 82 -9.81 -5.88 -38.19
C GLN A 82 -10.26 -4.42 -38.34
N GLY A 83 -11.15 -4.14 -39.30
CA GLY A 83 -11.86 -2.87 -39.38
C GLY A 83 -13.26 -3.03 -38.82
N ASN A 84 -13.56 -2.36 -37.70
CA ASN A 84 -14.91 -2.14 -37.15
C ASN A 84 -15.46 -3.16 -36.13
N GLN A 85 -14.71 -3.53 -35.08
CA GLN A 85 -15.33 -4.05 -33.85
C GLN A 85 -15.07 -3.22 -32.59
N ASN A 86 -14.31 -2.12 -32.66
CA ASN A 86 -14.08 -1.20 -31.53
C ASN A 86 -14.81 0.16 -31.65
N GLU A 87 -15.96 0.22 -32.33
CA GLU A 87 -16.71 1.50 -32.52
C GLU A 87 -17.75 1.81 -31.42
N TYR A 88 -18.00 0.93 -30.46
CA TYR A 88 -19.21 1.06 -29.60
C TYR A 88 -18.99 1.46 -28.13
N SER A 89 -17.77 1.80 -27.70
CA SER A 89 -17.61 2.50 -26.43
C SER A 89 -16.48 3.53 -26.51
N PRO A 90 -16.78 4.84 -26.33
CA PRO A 90 -15.76 5.90 -26.33
C PRO A 90 -14.78 5.84 -25.15
N GLY A 91 -14.71 4.70 -24.43
CA GLY A 91 -13.97 4.56 -23.19
C GLY A 91 -14.61 5.36 -22.05
N LEU A 92 -13.84 5.54 -20.97
CA LEU A 92 -14.22 6.43 -19.87
C LEU A 92 -14.01 7.89 -20.30
N THR A 93 -15.04 8.70 -20.15
CA THR A 93 -15.00 10.13 -20.45
C THR A 93 -15.10 10.96 -19.18
N LEU A 94 -14.68 12.24 -19.25
CA LEU A 94 -14.83 13.16 -18.12
C LEU A 94 -16.31 13.40 -17.74
N LYS A 95 -17.24 13.21 -18.68
CA LYS A 95 -18.68 13.30 -18.40
C LYS A 95 -19.18 12.16 -17.51
N ASP A 96 -18.56 10.98 -17.60
CA ASP A 96 -18.90 9.86 -16.73
C ASP A 96 -18.49 10.17 -15.28
N LEU A 97 -17.36 10.86 -15.10
CA LEU A 97 -16.92 11.36 -13.79
C LEU A 97 -17.91 12.35 -13.19
N GLU A 98 -18.37 13.34 -13.97
CA GLU A 98 -19.39 14.30 -13.55
C GLU A 98 -20.71 13.59 -13.18
N SER A 99 -21.12 12.63 -14.00
CA SER A 99 -22.34 11.85 -13.77
C SER A 99 -22.26 11.03 -12.49
N ILE A 100 -21.13 10.36 -12.21
CA ILE A 100 -20.91 9.60 -10.97
C ILE A 100 -21.01 10.51 -9.75
N LYS A 101 -20.41 11.70 -9.82
CA LYS A 101 -20.42 12.68 -8.74
C LYS A 101 -21.83 13.20 -8.44
N GLU A 102 -22.70 13.33 -9.44
CA GLU A 102 -24.08 13.78 -9.26
C GLU A 102 -25.04 12.64 -8.83
N LEU A 103 -24.86 11.43 -9.38
CA LEU A 103 -25.78 10.31 -9.18
C LEU A 103 -25.55 9.57 -7.85
N VAL A 104 -24.31 9.58 -7.33
CA VAL A 104 -23.92 8.83 -6.13
C VAL A 104 -23.44 9.79 -5.04
N PRO A 105 -24.33 10.26 -4.15
CA PRO A 105 -23.97 11.25 -3.12
C PRO A 105 -23.04 10.70 -2.02
N GLU A 106 -22.85 9.38 -1.94
CA GLU A 106 -21.92 8.73 -1.02
C GLU A 106 -20.45 8.88 -1.45
N VAL A 107 -20.21 9.22 -2.73
CA VAL A 107 -18.87 9.42 -3.27
C VAL A 107 -18.39 10.82 -2.93
N GLU A 108 -17.48 10.93 -1.97
CA GLU A 108 -16.94 12.23 -1.52
C GLU A 108 -16.02 12.87 -2.56
N LYS A 109 -15.16 12.06 -3.19
CA LYS A 109 -14.10 12.51 -4.10
C LYS A 109 -13.98 11.58 -5.29
N VAL A 110 -13.69 12.16 -6.46
CA VAL A 110 -13.44 11.41 -7.70
C VAL A 110 -12.27 12.05 -8.43
N SER A 111 -11.32 11.25 -8.86
CA SER A 111 -10.23 11.70 -9.73
C SER A 111 -10.21 10.89 -11.02
N PRO A 112 -10.08 11.53 -12.19
CA PRO A 112 -9.69 10.81 -13.39
C PRO A 112 -8.23 10.36 -13.24
N GLU A 113 -7.87 9.26 -13.91
CA GLU A 113 -6.51 8.77 -13.98
C GLU A 113 -6.16 8.44 -15.44
N ILE A 114 -5.08 9.03 -15.94
CA ILE A 114 -4.53 8.71 -17.26
C ILE A 114 -3.06 8.35 -17.10
N MET A 115 -2.67 7.15 -17.52
CA MET A 115 -1.31 6.66 -17.37
C MET A 115 -0.59 6.62 -18.73
N TYR A 116 0.57 7.27 -18.80
CA TYR A 116 1.48 7.23 -19.94
C TYR A 116 2.87 6.77 -19.51
N GLU A 117 3.51 5.94 -20.32
CA GLU A 117 4.94 5.64 -20.14
C GLU A 117 5.76 6.67 -20.91
N THR A 118 6.65 7.39 -20.22
CA THR A 118 7.48 8.44 -20.82
C THR A 118 8.89 8.42 -20.23
N SER A 119 9.80 9.22 -20.78
CA SER A 119 11.15 9.39 -20.26
C SER A 119 11.33 10.78 -19.66
N PHE A 120 11.83 10.83 -18.43
CA PHE A 120 12.20 12.06 -17.75
C PHE A 120 13.65 12.42 -18.06
N ILE A 121 13.89 13.66 -18.47
CA ILE A 121 15.23 14.15 -18.84
C ILE A 121 15.54 15.41 -18.01
N ARG A 122 16.67 15.40 -17.30
CA ARG A 122 17.19 16.58 -16.59
C ARG A 122 18.70 16.51 -16.48
N ASN A 123 19.40 17.61 -16.75
CA ASN A 123 20.87 17.72 -16.62
C ASN A 123 21.65 16.55 -17.26
N ALA A 124 21.31 16.18 -18.50
CA ALA A 124 21.89 15.05 -19.24
C ALA A 124 21.70 13.66 -18.61
N ARG A 125 20.81 13.50 -17.62
CA ARG A 125 20.34 12.21 -17.12
C ARG A 125 18.97 11.91 -17.71
N MET A 126 18.75 10.67 -18.15
CA MET A 126 17.47 10.18 -18.68
C MET A 126 17.03 8.94 -17.92
N ARG A 127 15.74 8.85 -17.58
CA ARG A 127 15.15 7.63 -17.04
C ARG A 127 13.72 7.46 -17.56
N SER A 128 13.34 6.25 -17.93
CA SER A 128 11.95 5.91 -18.20
C SER A 128 11.14 5.87 -16.91
N GLY A 129 9.86 6.24 -16.97
CA GLY A 129 8.92 6.10 -15.88
C GLY A 129 7.50 6.39 -16.31
N LYS A 130 6.59 6.37 -15.34
CA LYS A 130 5.16 6.55 -15.58
C LYS A 130 4.78 7.99 -15.26
N LEU A 131 4.13 8.64 -16.21
CA LEU A 131 3.44 9.90 -16.02
C LEU A 131 1.98 9.58 -15.80
N VAL A 132 1.45 10.01 -14.66
CA VAL A 132 0.05 9.80 -14.29
C VAL A 132 -0.62 11.17 -14.24
N GLY A 133 -1.57 11.40 -15.13
CA GLY A 133 -2.43 12.57 -15.13
C GLY A 133 -3.57 12.36 -14.14
N VAL A 134 -3.66 13.23 -13.15
CA VAL A 134 -4.61 13.14 -12.03
C VAL A 134 -5.12 14.53 -11.64
N ASN A 135 -6.24 14.59 -10.93
CA ASN A 135 -6.71 15.82 -10.28
C ASN A 135 -6.13 15.96 -8.87
N GLY A 136 -6.32 17.12 -8.25
CA GLY A 136 -5.89 17.36 -6.85
C GLY A 136 -6.48 16.37 -5.85
N ASP A 137 -7.72 15.91 -6.07
CA ASP A 137 -8.41 14.95 -5.20
C ASP A 137 -7.72 13.57 -5.14
N TYR A 138 -6.87 13.24 -6.13
CA TYR A 138 -6.16 11.97 -6.20
C TYR A 138 -5.32 11.67 -4.96
N PHE A 139 -4.60 12.67 -4.45
CA PHE A 139 -3.72 12.50 -3.28
C PHE A 139 -4.52 12.18 -2.02
N ASP A 140 -5.73 12.73 -1.90
CA ASP A 140 -6.62 12.46 -0.77
C ASP A 140 -7.23 11.06 -0.89
N ILE A 141 -7.64 10.65 -2.10
CA ILE A 141 -8.19 9.30 -2.39
C ILE A 141 -7.14 8.22 -2.11
N THR A 142 -5.91 8.43 -2.57
CA THR A 142 -4.79 7.47 -2.42
C THR A 142 -4.04 7.62 -1.09
N ASN A 143 -4.46 8.54 -0.23
CA ASN A 143 -3.82 8.84 1.05
C ASN A 143 -2.32 9.18 0.93
N PHE A 144 -1.92 9.79 -0.19
CA PHE A 144 -0.56 10.25 -0.42
C PHE A 144 -0.34 11.61 0.23
N ASN A 145 0.54 11.65 1.23
CA ASN A 145 0.92 12.89 1.90
C ASN A 145 2.05 13.60 1.14
N ILE A 146 1.80 14.86 0.74
CA ILE A 146 2.81 15.73 0.12
C ILE A 146 3.75 16.25 1.22
N VAL A 147 5.02 15.84 1.17
CA VAL A 147 6.04 16.23 2.15
C VAL A 147 6.52 17.68 1.96
N GLU A 148 6.64 18.11 0.70
CA GLU A 148 7.16 19.42 0.33
C GLU A 148 6.42 19.95 -0.90
N GLY A 149 6.08 21.24 -0.89
CA GLY A 149 5.30 21.89 -1.94
C GLY A 149 3.81 21.96 -1.60
N SER A 150 2.97 22.08 -2.63
CA SER A 150 1.51 22.15 -2.51
C SER A 150 0.86 21.22 -3.52
N ASN A 151 -0.37 20.80 -3.23
CA ASN A 151 -1.22 20.09 -4.19
C ASN A 151 -1.58 21.01 -5.38
N PHE A 152 -2.10 20.40 -6.45
CA PHE A 152 -2.62 21.10 -7.63
C PHE A 152 -3.79 22.02 -7.24
N SER A 153 -3.76 23.26 -7.75
CA SER A 153 -4.87 24.21 -7.63
C SER A 153 -5.86 24.06 -8.80
N ASN A 154 -7.14 24.35 -8.57
CA ASN A 154 -8.15 24.36 -9.64
C ASN A 154 -7.78 25.31 -10.79
N ILE A 155 -7.16 26.45 -10.49
CA ILE A 155 -6.71 27.41 -11.51
C ILE A 155 -5.63 26.79 -12.41
N GLN A 156 -4.74 26.00 -11.84
CA GLN A 156 -3.68 25.30 -12.59
C GLN A 156 -4.27 24.19 -13.46
N LEU A 157 -5.32 23.52 -12.95
CA LEU A 157 -6.06 22.49 -13.69
C LEU A 157 -6.78 23.10 -14.90
N ASP A 158 -7.49 24.22 -14.70
CA ASP A 158 -8.26 24.91 -15.73
C ASP A 158 -7.37 25.52 -16.83
N ASN A 159 -6.20 26.04 -16.44
CA ASN A 159 -5.24 26.64 -17.37
C ASN A 159 -4.28 25.63 -18.01
N ALA A 160 -4.33 24.36 -17.60
CA ALA A 160 -3.37 23.32 -17.98
C ALA A 160 -1.91 23.75 -17.75
N ASP A 161 -1.63 24.35 -16.58
CA ASP A 161 -0.29 24.82 -16.23
C ASP A 161 0.70 23.63 -16.13
N PRO A 162 1.96 23.78 -16.57
CA PRO A 162 2.95 22.71 -16.58
C PRO A 162 3.56 22.46 -15.19
N VAL A 163 2.74 21.98 -14.26
CA VAL A 163 3.12 21.61 -12.89
C VAL A 163 3.11 20.09 -12.72
N ALA A 164 4.01 19.56 -11.89
CA ALA A 164 4.08 18.13 -11.62
C ALA A 164 4.51 17.86 -10.17
N VAL A 165 3.87 16.87 -9.55
CA VAL A 165 4.32 16.31 -8.27
C VAL A 165 5.20 15.10 -8.57
N ILE A 166 6.36 15.03 -7.92
CA ILE A 166 7.34 13.96 -8.14
C ILE A 166 7.50 13.08 -6.91
N GLY A 167 7.69 11.78 -7.13
CA GLY A 167 8.01 10.84 -6.08
C GLY A 167 9.43 11.00 -5.53
N TYR A 168 9.66 10.48 -4.32
CA TYR A 168 10.95 10.54 -3.62
C TYR A 168 12.14 9.99 -4.44
N ASP A 169 11.90 8.93 -5.22
CA ASP A 169 12.92 8.34 -6.10
C ASP A 169 13.36 9.27 -7.23
N VAL A 170 12.42 10.02 -7.80
CA VAL A 170 12.71 10.99 -8.86
C VAL A 170 13.46 12.18 -8.27
N LYS A 171 13.02 12.67 -7.10
CA LYS A 171 13.73 13.74 -6.37
C LYS A 171 15.18 13.37 -6.12
N THR A 172 15.45 12.24 -5.47
CA THR A 172 16.82 11.82 -5.09
C THR A 172 17.78 11.63 -6.26
N ARG A 173 17.28 11.24 -7.44
CA ARG A 173 18.13 10.94 -8.61
C ARG A 173 18.41 12.15 -9.49
N PHE A 174 17.46 13.08 -9.56
CA PHE A 174 17.49 14.20 -10.49
C PHE A 174 17.65 15.56 -9.82
N PHE A 175 17.34 15.72 -8.54
CA PHE A 175 17.43 16.95 -7.74
C PHE A 175 18.47 16.77 -6.63
#